data_AF-A0A2P4PFF2-F1
#
_entry.id   AF-A0A2P4PFF2-F1
#
_cell.length_a   1.000
_cell.length_b   1.000
_cell.length_c   1.000
_cell.angle_alpha   90.00
_cell.angle_beta   90.00
_cell.angle_gamma   90.00
#
_symmetry.space_group_name_H-M   'P 1'
#
loop_
_entity.id
_entity.type
_entity.pdbx_description
1 polymer ?
#
loop_
_entity_poly.entity_id
_entity_poly.type
_entity_poly.pdbx_seq_one_letter_code
_entity_poly.pdbx_strand_id
1 'polypeptide(L)' 'YDTFLEWIPFEKFQNITYIAEGGFGKIYSAKWPEGNIYYWDIENQSWLRDNIDKYALKSLNNSSDICSDFLNEVI' A
#
# COMPACT_ATOMS: atom_id res chain seq x y z
N TYR A 1 12.74 14.01 3.56
CA TYR A 1 11.62 13.30 2.92
C TYR A 1 10.67 12.99 4.04
N ASP A 2 9.53 13.67 4.08
CA ASP A 2 8.51 13.36 5.09
C ASP A 2 7.74 12.15 4.58
N THR A 3 7.83 11.05 5.33
CA THR A 3 7.01 9.86 5.11
C THR A 3 5.64 10.11 5.72
N PHE A 4 4.60 10.08 4.88
CA PHE A 4 3.21 10.19 5.32
C PHE A 4 2.46 8.92 4.93
N LEU A 5 1.45 8.60 5.74
CA LEU A 5 0.59 7.44 5.49
C LEU A 5 -0.53 7.83 4.52
N GLU A 6 -0.66 7.09 3.42
CA GLU A 6 -1.79 7.21 2.49
C GLU A 6 -2.77 6.05 2.68
N TRP A 7 -4.03 6.37 2.95
CA TRP A 7 -5.12 5.37 3.00
C TRP A 7 -5.69 5.14 1.60
N ILE A 8 -5.68 3.89 1.15
CA ILE A 8 -6.07 3.48 -0.21
C ILE A 8 -7.18 2.43 -0.13
N PRO A 9 -8.36 2.68 -0.73
CA PRO A 9 -9.39 1.64 -0.86
C PRO A 9 -8.89 0.45 -1.68
N PHE A 10 -9.17 -0.77 -1.20
CA PHE A 10 -8.66 -1.99 -1.82
C PHE A 10 -9.11 -2.16 -3.28
N GLU A 11 -10.28 -1.63 -3.63
CA GLU A 11 -10.90 -1.68 -4.95
C GLU A 11 -10.11 -0.92 -6.03
N LYS A 12 -9.16 -0.05 -5.63
CA LYS A 12 -8.29 0.65 -6.58
C LYS A 12 -7.17 -0.24 -7.14
N PHE A 13 -6.91 -1.38 -6.49
CA PHE A 13 -5.90 -2.33 -6.96
C PHE A 13 -6.48 -3.24 -8.05
N GLN A 14 -5.68 -3.49 -9.07
CA GLN A 14 -6.04 -4.29 -10.24
C GLN A 14 -5.04 -5.43 -10.46
N ASN A 15 -5.43 -6.46 -11.22
CA ASN A 15 -4.55 -7.59 -11.55
C ASN A 15 -3.87 -8.20 -10.32
N ILE A 16 -4.67 -8.43 -9.28
CA ILE A 16 -4.20 -8.95 -8.00
C ILE A 16 -3.88 -10.44 -8.17
N THR A 17 -2.62 -10.80 -7.98
CA THR A 17 -2.12 -12.17 -8.14
C THR A 17 -1.42 -12.60 -6.86
N TYR A 18 -1.80 -13.76 -6.32
CA TYR A 18 -1.15 -14.37 -5.17
C TYR A 18 0.32 -14.73 -5.47
N ILE A 19 1.21 -14.44 -4.52
CA ILE A 19 2.63 -14.76 -4.61
C ILE A 19 3.00 -15.85 -3.61
N ALA A 20 2.73 -15.61 -2.32
CA ALA A 20 3.19 -16.48 -1.24
C ALA A 20 2.38 -16.25 0.04
N GLU A 21 2.48 -17.19 0.97
CA GLU A 21 1.91 -17.12 2.31
C GLU A 21 3.03 -17.37 3.32
N GLY A 22 3.07 -16.55 4.36
CA GLY A 22 3.98 -16.68 5.50
C GLY A 22 3.21 -16.70 6.81
N GLY A 23 3.93 -16.74 7.93
CA GLY A 23 3.32 -16.87 9.26
C GLY A 23 2.34 -15.75 9.64
N PHE A 24 2.50 -14.55 9.06
CA PHE A 24 1.72 -13.36 9.41
C PHE A 24 0.71 -12.94 8.33
N GLY A 25 0.62 -13.65 7.21
CA GLY A 25 -0.21 -13.17 6.10
C GLY A 25 0.14 -13.71 4.73
N LYS A 26 -0.58 -13.19 3.74
CA LYS A 26 -0.40 -13.52 2.32
C LYS A 26 0.13 -12.31 1.57
N ILE A 27 0.99 -12.57 0.59
CA ILE A 27 1.59 -11.56 -0.28
C ILE A 27 0.98 -11.71 -1.67
N TYR A 28 0.62 -10.58 -2.26
CA TYR A 28 0.07 -10.47 -3.60
C TYR A 28 0.86 -9.43 -4.39
N SER A 29 0.97 -9.60 -5.70
CA SER A 29 1.27 -8.48 -6.59
C SER A 29 -0.02 -7.85 -7.07
N ALA A 30 -0.01 -6.53 -7.24
CA ALA A 30 -1.10 -5.80 -7.88
C ALA A 30 -0.56 -4.67 -8.75
N LYS A 31 -1.41 -4.15 -9.64
CA LYS A 31 -1.24 -2.84 -10.27
C LYS A 31 -2.09 -1.82 -9.54
N TRP A 32 -1.61 -0.59 -9.43
CA TRP A 32 -2.38 0.54 -8.93
C TRP A 32 -2.21 1.72 -9.88
N PRO A 33 -3.15 1.92 -10.83
CA PRO A 33 -2.99 2.89 -11.91
C PRO A 33 -2.86 4.34 -11.45
N GLU A 34 -3.49 4.71 -10.33
CA GLU A 34 -3.43 6.09 -9.82
C GLU A 34 -2.06 6.40 -9.20
N GLY A 35 -1.33 5.40 -8.71
CA GLY A 35 0.00 5.60 -8.17
C GLY A 35 0.07 6.22 -6.78
N ASN A 36 1.21 6.07 -6.09
CA ASN A 36 1.40 6.64 -4.75
C ASN A 36 1.60 8.15 -4.80
N ILE A 37 1.10 8.86 -3.80
CA ILE A 37 1.44 10.28 -3.63
C ILE A 37 2.94 10.39 -3.31
N TYR A 38 3.63 11.33 -3.96
CA TYR A 38 5.02 11.65 -3.64
C TYR A 38 5.23 13.14 -3.28
N TYR A 39 4.30 14.02 -3.63
CA TYR A 39 4.44 15.46 -3.39
C TYR A 39 3.10 16.19 -3.32
N TRP A 40 3.02 17.22 -2.47
CA TRP A 40 1.94 18.21 -2.47
C TRP A 40 2.36 19.44 -3.27
N ASP A 41 1.71 19.65 -4.41
CA ASP A 41 1.91 20.86 -5.21
C ASP A 41 1.14 22.02 -4.56
N ILE A 42 1.89 22.95 -3.96
CA ILE A 42 1.35 24.13 -3.28
C ILE A 42 0.69 25.10 -4.27
N GLU A 43 1.25 25.26 -5.48
CA GLU A 43 0.75 26.21 -6.47
C GLU A 43 -0.57 25.72 -7.05
N ASN A 44 -0.64 24.43 -7.41
CA ASN A 44 -1.83 23.82 -7.99
C ASN A 44 -2.80 23.26 -6.94
N GLN A 45 -2.45 23.33 -5.65
CA GLN A 45 -3.21 22.77 -4.52
C GLN A 45 -3.65 21.32 -4.78
N SER A 46 -2.71 20.49 -5.24
CA SER A 46 -3.02 19.12 -5.65
C SER A 46 -1.91 18.13 -5.28
N TRP A 47 -2.29 16.87 -5.13
CA TRP A 47 -1.35 15.77 -4.88
C TRP A 47 -0.78 15.26 -6.19
N LEU A 48 0.54 15.26 -6.32
CA LEU A 48 1.23 14.59 -7.41
C LEU A 48 1.47 13.13 -7.06
N ARG A 49 1.26 12.26 -8.04
CA ARG A 49 1.33 10.80 -7.90
C ARG A 49 2.32 10.20 -8.88
N ASP A 50 3.01 9.17 -8.44
CA ASP A 50 3.96 8.41 -9.27
C ASP A 50 3.31 7.10 -9.72
N ASN A 51 3.30 6.86 -11.02
CA ASN A 51 2.68 5.67 -11.59
C ASN A 51 3.69 4.53 -11.63
N ILE A 52 3.81 3.81 -10.52
CA ILE A 52 4.59 2.58 -10.44
C ILE A 52 3.80 1.42 -11.07
N ASP A 53 4.45 0.63 -11.91
CA ASP A 53 3.80 -0.46 -12.64
C ASP A 53 3.29 -1.60 -11.74
N LYS A 54 3.92 -1.85 -10.59
CA LYS A 54 3.65 -3.04 -9.76
C LYS A 54 3.89 -2.77 -8.28
N TYR A 55 2.91 -3.13 -7.47
CA TYR A 55 2.90 -3.01 -6.01
C TYR A 55 2.84 -4.39 -5.36
N ALA A 56 3.41 -4.51 -4.16
CA ALA A 56 3.23 -5.66 -3.30
C ALA A 56 2.17 -5.33 -2.24
N LEU A 57 1.15 -6.20 -2.13
CA LEU A 57 0.13 -6.12 -1.08
C LEU A 57 0.37 -7.25 -0.09
N LYS A 58 0.43 -6.92 1.21
CA LYS A 58 0.51 -7.90 2.30
C LYS A 58 -0.82 -7.87 3.06
N SER A 59 -1.56 -8.98 3.04
CA SER A 59 -2.79 -9.13 3.83
C SER A 59 -2.48 -9.78 5.17
N LEU A 60 -3.22 -9.40 6.21
CA LEU A 60 -3.17 -10.06 7.51
C LEU A 60 -4.18 -11.21 7.57
N ASN A 61 -3.78 -12.34 8.16
CA ASN A 61 -4.64 -13.53 8.26
C ASN A 61 -5.78 -13.35 9.30
N ASN A 62 -5.57 -12.57 10.37
CA ASN A 62 -6.57 -12.21 11.37
C ASN A 62 -6.51 -10.71 11.68
N SER A 63 -7.59 -9.97 11.42
CA SER A 63 -7.68 -8.53 11.75
C SER A 63 -7.89 -8.23 13.24
N SER A 64 -8.21 -9.26 14.04
CA SER A 64 -8.33 -9.17 15.50
C SER A 64 -6.98 -9.09 16.20
N ASP A 65 -5.90 -9.47 15.51
CA ASP A 65 -4.52 -9.46 16.00
C ASP A 65 -3.68 -8.42 15.23
N ILE A 66 -4.20 -7.19 15.05
CA ILE A 66 -3.34 -6.05 14.69
C ILE A 66 -2.42 -5.81 15.89
N CYS A 67 -1.36 -6.63 15.98
CA CYS A 67 -0.32 -6.49 16.97
C CYS A 67 0.51 -5.25 16.59
N SER A 68 0.97 -4.50 17.58
CA SER A 68 1.95 -3.43 17.40
C SER A 68 3.16 -3.87 16.56
N ASP A 69 3.51 -5.15 16.63
CA ASP A 69 4.61 -5.75 15.88
C ASP A 69 4.43 -5.64 14.36
N PHE A 70 3.18 -5.68 13.85
CA PHE A 70 2.92 -5.46 12.43
C PHE A 70 3.11 -4.01 12.02
N LEU A 71 2.67 -3.05 12.84
CA LEU A 71 2.88 -1.63 12.57
C LEU A 71 4.36 -1.26 12.64
N ASN A 72 5.14 -1.94 13.49
CA ASN A 72 6.60 -1.77 13.55
C ASN A 72 7.33 -2.24 12.28
N GLU A 73 6.73 -3.07 11.43
CA GLU A 73 7.33 -3.41 10.12
C GLU A 73 7.14 -2.29 9.08
N VAL A 74 6.20 -1.37 9.31
CA VAL A 74 5.80 -0.33 8.34
C VAL A 74 6.50 1.01 8.61
N ILE A 75 7.04 1.22 9.82
CA ILE A 75 7.69 2.47 10.28
C ILE A 75 9.22 2.36 10.20
#